data_AF-A0A0H3C1D7-F1
#
_entry.id   AF-A0A0H3C1D7-F1
#
_cell.length_a   1.000
_cell.length_b   1.000
_cell.length_c   1.000
_cell.angle_alpha   90.00
_cell.angle_beta   90.00
_cell.angle_gamma   90.00
#
_symmetry.space_group_name_H-M   'P 1'
#
loop_
_entity.id
_entity.type
_entity.pdbx_description
1 polymer ?
#
loop_
_entity_poly.entity_id
_entity_poly.type
_entity_poly.pdbx_seq_one_letter_code
_entity_poly.pdbx_strand_id
1 'polypeptide(L)'
;MEVYTVEKVNIAPILLNDEAAALAFSLRPEEVGTIRREMQKMPRWDSQLYNYGKLMKAEVLESYLAYRGTEEWKKEYKKATGKTK
;
A
#
# COMPACT_ATOMS: atom_id res chain seq x y z
N MET A 1 3.82 -35.63 -27.30
CA MET A 1 4.33 -34.56 -26.41
C MET A 1 3.10 -33.82 -25.93
N GLU A 2 2.72 -33.99 -24.66
CA GLU A 2 1.56 -33.28 -24.10
C GLU A 2 2.01 -31.91 -23.62
N VAL A 3 1.30 -30.88 -24.07
CA VAL A 3 1.51 -29.48 -23.64
C VAL A 3 0.35 -29.14 -22.72
N TYR A 4 0.65 -28.89 -21.45
CA TYR A 4 -0.33 -28.50 -20.45
C TYR A 4 -0.50 -26.98 -20.47
N THR A 5 -1.73 -26.51 -20.68
CA THR A 5 -2.07 -25.09 -20.64
C THR A 5 -2.48 -24.71 -19.22
N VAL A 6 -1.75 -23.79 -18.59
CA VAL A 6 -2.13 -23.26 -17.27
C VAL A 6 -3.18 -22.16 -17.46
N GLU A 7 -4.43 -22.42 -17.08
CA GLU A 7 -5.52 -21.43 -17.21
C GLU A 7 -5.41 -20.28 -16.21
N LYS A 8 -4.97 -20.55 -14.98
CA LYS A 8 -4.89 -19.53 -13.92
C LYS A 8 -3.98 -19.97 -12.78
N VAL A 9 -2.99 -19.14 -12.44
CA VAL A 9 -2.18 -19.30 -11.22
C VAL A 9 -2.80 -18.44 -10.13
N ASN A 10 -3.22 -19.04 -9.02
CA ASN A 10 -3.79 -18.34 -7.88
C ASN A 10 -2.74 -18.26 -6.76
N ILE A 11 -1.99 -17.16 -6.74
CA ILE A 11 -1.01 -16.90 -5.67
C ILE A 11 -1.77 -16.25 -4.51
N ALA A 12 -1.70 -16.85 -3.32
CA ALA A 12 -2.26 -16.24 -2.13
C ALA A 12 -1.65 -14.83 -1.93
N PRO A 13 -2.46 -13.79 -1.67
CA PRO A 13 -1.94 -12.43 -1.53
C PRO A 13 -0.94 -12.38 -0.37
N ILE A 14 0.34 -12.21 -0.70
CA ILE A 14 1.40 -12.05 0.28
C ILE A 14 1.21 -10.65 0.89
N LEU A 15 0.99 -10.63 2.21
CA LEU A 15 1.02 -9.38 2.97
C LEU A 15 2.47 -8.93 3.13
N LEU A 16 2.73 -7.68 2.76
CA LEU A 16 4.04 -7.05 2.82
C LEU A 16 4.18 -6.29 4.13
N ASN A 17 5.31 -6.52 4.81
CA ASN A 17 5.83 -5.61 5.83
C ASN A 17 6.64 -4.48 5.15
N ASP A 18 7.16 -3.53 5.93
CA ASP A 18 7.90 -2.38 5.40
C ASP A 18 9.14 -2.80 4.57
N GLU A 19 9.84 -3.87 4.96
CA GLU A 19 11.01 -4.41 4.24
C GLU A 19 10.63 -5.09 2.91
N ALA A 20 9.64 -5.97 2.91
CA ALA A 20 9.18 -6.66 1.71
C ALA A 20 8.56 -5.69 0.71
N ALA A 21 7.83 -4.69 1.18
CA ALA A 21 7.30 -3.61 0.35
C ALA A 21 8.41 -2.72 -0.22
N ALA A 22 9.44 -2.40 0.57
CA ALA A 22 10.59 -1.65 0.10
C ALA A 22 11.29 -2.35 -1.07
N LEU A 23 11.53 -3.67 -0.94
CA LEU A 23 12.10 -4.48 -2.00
C LEU A 23 11.19 -4.53 -3.24
N ALA A 24 9.89 -4.76 -3.05
CA ALA A 24 8.94 -4.90 -4.14
C ALA A 24 8.75 -3.60 -4.96
N PHE A 25 8.82 -2.44 -4.31
CA PHE A 25 8.56 -1.13 -4.93
C PHE A 25 9.81 -0.28 -5.14
N SER A 26 11.01 -0.84 -4.93
CA SER A 26 12.29 -0.10 -5.01
C SER A 26 12.32 1.17 -4.15
N LEU A 27 11.79 1.08 -2.93
CA LEU A 27 11.77 2.15 -1.94
C LEU A 27 12.73 1.81 -0.79
N ARG A 28 13.05 2.78 0.05
CA ARG A 28 13.70 2.49 1.34
C ARG A 28 12.68 2.04 2.38
N PRO A 29 13.02 1.13 3.30
CA PRO A 29 12.11 0.70 4.38
C PRO A 29 11.55 1.87 5.20
N GLU A 30 12.33 2.92 5.46
CA GLU A 30 11.86 4.10 6.21
C GLU A 30 10.83 4.93 5.44
N GLU A 31 10.94 4.95 4.11
CA GLU A 31 9.98 5.61 3.23
C GLU A 31 8.64 4.88 3.26
N VAL A 32 8.69 3.54 3.17
CA VAL A 32 7.50 2.70 3.31
C VAL A 32 6.86 2.87 4.68
N GLY A 33 7.64 2.85 5.76
CA GLY A 33 7.12 3.10 7.11
C GLY A 33 6.53 4.51 7.28
N THR A 34 7.01 5.49 6.53
CA THR A 34 6.42 6.84 6.50
C THR A 34 5.11 6.86 5.72
N ILE A 35 5.07 6.20 4.56
CA ILE A 35 3.86 6.02 3.74
C ILE A 35 2.78 5.27 4.52
N ARG A 36 3.12 4.18 5.19
CA ARG A 36 2.17 3.39 5.99
C ARG A 36 1.57 4.19 7.14
N ARG A 37 2.39 4.96 7.87
CA ARG A 37 1.91 5.89 8.90
C ARG A 37 1.04 7.02 8.34
N GLU A 38 1.21 7.37 7.07
CA GLU A 38 0.35 8.31 6.37
C GLU A 38 -1.00 7.69 6.01
N MET A 39 -0.98 6.47 5.47
CA MET A 39 -2.17 5.67 5.18
C MET A 39 -3.02 5.47 6.44
N GLN A 40 -2.40 5.16 7.58
CA GLN A 40 -3.07 5.00 8.88
C GLN A 40 -3.86 6.24 9.33
N LYS A 41 -3.52 7.43 8.84
CA LYS A 41 -4.24 8.66 9.20
C LYS A 41 -5.54 8.80 8.43
N MET A 42 -5.67 8.17 7.27
CA MET A 42 -6.81 8.34 6.37
C MET A 42 -7.70 7.09 6.43
N PRO A 43 -8.96 7.18 6.91
CA PRO A 43 -9.79 6.01 7.19
C PRO A 43 -9.96 5.04 6.01
N ARG A 44 -10.05 5.56 4.78
CA ARG A 44 -10.13 4.75 3.56
C ARG A 44 -8.90 3.85 3.38
N TRP A 45 -7.72 4.35 3.73
CA TRP A 45 -6.46 3.65 3.55
C TRP A 45 -6.10 2.80 4.76
N ASP A 46 -6.42 3.26 5.97
CA ASP A 46 -6.21 2.52 7.22
C ASP A 46 -7.00 1.19 7.24
N SER A 47 -8.24 1.19 6.75
CA SER A 47 -9.08 -0.02 6.65
C SER A 47 -8.52 -1.10 5.72
N GLN A 48 -7.54 -0.77 4.89
CA GLN A 48 -6.87 -1.71 3.98
C GLN A 48 -5.54 -2.25 4.54
N LEU A 49 -5.16 -1.84 5.75
CA LEU A 49 -3.98 -2.33 6.43
C LEU A 49 -4.33 -3.46 7.42
N TYR A 50 -3.40 -4.38 7.59
CA TYR A 50 -3.55 -5.58 8.41
C TYR A 50 -2.61 -5.54 9.62
N ASN A 51 -2.92 -6.32 10.65
CA ASN A 51 -2.11 -6.47 11.87
C ASN A 51 -1.76 -5.10 12.50
N TYR A 52 -2.78 -4.34 12.91
CA TYR A 52 -2.62 -2.98 13.46
C TYR A 52 -1.85 -2.03 12.53
N GLY A 53 -2.08 -2.22 11.23
CA GLY A 53 -1.46 -1.52 10.14
C GLY A 53 0.04 -1.72 9.98
N LYS A 54 0.56 -2.89 10.34
CA LYS A 54 1.95 -3.31 10.07
C LYS A 54 2.13 -4.00 8.72
N LEU A 55 1.03 -4.44 8.12
CA LEU A 55 1.02 -5.25 6.92
C LEU A 55 0.06 -4.67 5.88
N MET A 56 0.38 -4.81 4.60
CA MET A 56 -0.48 -4.39 3.49
C MET A 56 -0.29 -5.27 2.27
N LYS A 57 -1.30 -5.37 1.41
CA LYS A 57 -1.13 -6.01 0.10
C LYS A 57 -0.37 -5.10 -0.85
N ALA A 58 0.35 -5.69 -1.82
CA ALA A 58 1.06 -4.94 -2.86
C ALA A 58 0.13 -3.98 -3.63
N GLU A 59 -1.06 -4.46 -4.03
CA GLU A 59 -2.08 -3.68 -4.76
C GLU A 59 -2.52 -2.41 -4.02
N VAL A 60 -2.57 -2.48 -2.68
CA VAL A 60 -2.98 -1.36 -1.83
C VAL A 60 -1.87 -0.30 -1.80
N LEU A 61 -0.60 -0.73 -1.70
CA LEU A 61 0.54 0.18 -1.74
C LEU A 61 0.69 0.84 -3.11
N GLU A 62 0.56 0.08 -4.19
CA GLU A 62 0.58 0.60 -5.57
C GLU A 62 -0.52 1.66 -5.78
N SER A 63 -1.76 1.32 -5.40
CA SER A 63 -2.90 2.23 -5.49
C SER A 63 -2.68 3.49 -4.67
N TYR A 64 -2.09 3.36 -3.48
CA TYR A 64 -1.77 4.49 -2.63
C TYR A 64 -0.70 5.39 -3.25
N LEU A 65 0.38 4.81 -3.78
CA LEU A 65 1.46 5.55 -4.43
C LEU A 65 0.95 6.34 -5.65
N ALA A 66 0.06 5.76 -6.44
CA ALA A 66 -0.58 6.44 -7.57
C ALA A 66 -1.52 7.58 -7.13
N TYR A 67 -2.18 7.43 -5.98
CA TYR A 67 -3.09 8.45 -5.43
C TYR A 67 -2.34 9.58 -4.70
N ARG A 68 -1.21 9.25 -4.06
CA ARG A 68 -0.48 10.16 -3.17
C ARG A 68 0.04 11.38 -3.91
N GLY A 69 -0.30 12.57 -3.39
CA GLY A 69 0.12 13.85 -3.95
C GLY A 69 -0.88 14.48 -4.93
N THR A 70 -1.93 13.76 -5.32
CA THR A 70 -3.07 14.34 -6.05
C THR A 70 -3.81 15.40 -5.23
N GLU A 71 -4.62 16.24 -5.88
CA GLU A 71 -5.41 17.26 -5.18
C GLU A 71 -6.45 16.63 -4.25
N GLU A 72 -7.05 15.50 -4.66
CA GLU A 72 -7.95 14.70 -3.85
C GLU A 72 -7.24 14.18 -2.60
N TRP A 73 -6.02 13.65 -2.76
CA TRP A 73 -5.21 13.19 -1.65
C TRP A 73 -4.87 14.33 -0.69
N LYS A 74 -4.51 15.52 -1.18
CA LYS A 74 -4.22 16.69 -0.33
C LYS A 74 -5.44 17.09 0.50
N LYS A 75 -6.63 17.08 -0.10
CA LYS A 75 -7.90 17.38 0.58
C LYS A 75 -8.21 16.33 1.65
N GLU A 76 -8.08 15.04 1.33
CA GLU A 76 -8.33 13.95 2.26
C GLU A 76 -7.33 13.97 3.43
N TYR A 77 -6.04 14.13 3.14
CA TYR A 77 -4.99 14.23 4.15
C TYR A 77 -5.20 15.41 5.08
N LYS A 78 -5.57 16.58 4.54
CA LYS A 78 -5.89 17.76 5.35
C LYS A 78 -7.12 17.54 6.22
N LYS A 79 -8.17 16.92 5.68
CA LYS A 79 -9.37 16.58 6.44
C LYS A 79 -9.06 15.62 7.59
N ALA A 80 -8.19 14.64 7.35
CA ALA A 80 -7.80 13.63 8.32
C ALA A 80 -6.86 14.16 9.42
N THR A 81 -5.95 15.06 9.08
CA THR A 81 -4.84 15.46 9.99
C THR A 81 -4.89 16.90 10.46
N GLY A 82 -5.72 17.75 9.85
CA GLY A 82 -5.71 19.20 10.03
C GLY A 82 -4.49 19.89 9.42
N LYS A 83 -3.58 19.15 8.76
CA LYS A 83 -2.31 19.67 8.23
C LYS A 83 -2.32 19.70 6.71
N THR A 84 -1.69 20.72 6.13
CA THR A 84 -1.35 20.73 4.70
C THR A 84 0.03 20.10 4.53
N LYS A 85 0.23 19.36 3.44
CA LYS A 85 1.47 18.68 3.12
C LYS A 85 1.98 19.10 1.75
#